data_AF-A0AAD7EZY0-F1
#
_entry.id   AF-A0AAD7EZY0-F1
#
_cell.length_a   1.000
_cell.length_b   1.000
_cell.length_c   1.000
_cell.angle_alpha   90.00
_cell.angle_beta   90.00
_cell.angle_gamma   90.00
#
_symmetry.space_group_name_H-M   'P 1'
#
loop_
_entity.id
_entity.type
_entity.pdbx_description
1 polymer ?
#
loop_
_entity_poly.entity_id
_entity_poly.type
_entity_poly.pdbx_seq_one_letter_code
_entity_poly.pdbx_strand_id
1 'polypeptide(L)'
;PPNHNTRLFPRGITTLSRISGTEHSQICRILLGLIVDLRLPGGHFPACLIRVVRVSLDFLYKSQYPMHSTETLCSLRDDLERFHANKSILLDLDICQNF
;
A
#
# COMPACT_ATOMS: atom_id res chain seq x y z
N PRO A 1 -12.05 -9.02 -19.54
CA PRO A 1 -12.46 -7.67 -20.00
C PRO A 1 -11.34 -6.64 -19.79
N PRO A 2 -11.09 -5.71 -20.72
CA PRO A 2 -10.10 -4.66 -20.53
C PRO A 2 -10.59 -3.69 -19.45
N ASN A 3 -9.94 -3.72 -18.29
CA ASN A 3 -10.25 -2.88 -17.14
C ASN A 3 -9.86 -1.42 -17.47
N HIS A 4 -10.86 -0.61 -17.82
CA HIS A 4 -10.69 0.76 -18.33
C HIS A 4 -10.10 1.75 -17.30
N ASN A 5 -9.87 1.33 -16.06
CA ASN A 5 -9.44 2.19 -14.96
C ASN A 5 -8.05 1.86 -14.41
N THR A 6 -7.29 0.98 -15.07
CA THR A 6 -5.94 0.56 -14.66
C THR A 6 -4.92 0.79 -15.78
N ARG A 7 -3.97 1.70 -15.56
CA ARG A 7 -2.84 1.92 -16.50
C ARG A 7 -1.83 0.80 -16.34
N LEU A 8 -1.47 0.15 -17.44
CA LEU A 8 -0.36 -0.80 -17.47
C LEU A 8 0.97 -0.04 -17.56
N PHE A 9 1.97 -0.46 -16.78
CA PHE A 9 3.32 0.11 -16.77
C PHE A 9 4.29 -0.84 -17.47
N PRO A 10 4.40 -0.80 -18.81
CA PRO A 10 5.17 -1.78 -19.59
C PRO A 10 6.69 -1.75 -19.34
N ARG A 11 7.21 -0.66 -18.76
CA ARG A 11 8.62 -0.54 -18.34
C ARG A 11 8.82 -0.65 -16.83
N GLY A 12 7.79 -1.10 -16.11
CA GLY A 12 7.75 -1.09 -14.65
C GLY A 12 7.46 0.30 -14.07
N ILE A 13 7.28 0.33 -12.76
CA ILE A 13 7.02 1.56 -11.99
C ILE A 13 8.30 2.27 -11.53
N THR A 14 9.44 1.58 -11.57
CA THR A 14 10.74 2.06 -11.07
C THR A 14 11.36 3.16 -11.93
N THR A 15 10.99 3.26 -13.21
CA THR A 15 11.52 4.27 -14.15
C THR A 15 10.71 5.57 -14.15
N LEU A 16 9.67 5.69 -13.32
CA LEU A 16 8.80 6.87 -13.30
C LEU A 16 9.47 8.01 -12.54
N SER A 17 9.52 9.19 -13.17
CA SER A 17 9.97 10.45 -12.54
C SER A 17 8.87 11.49 -12.66
N ARG A 18 8.70 12.33 -11.63
CA ARG A 18 7.62 13.36 -11.55
C ARG A 18 6.20 12.75 -11.65
N ILE A 19 5.93 11.78 -10.78
CA ILE A 19 4.65 11.07 -10.70
C ILE A 19 3.52 12.07 -10.35
N SER A 20 2.50 12.15 -11.20
CA SER A 20 1.28 12.92 -10.94
C SER A 20 0.37 12.21 -9.92
N GLY A 21 -0.52 12.94 -9.24
CA GLY A 21 -1.44 12.34 -8.26
C GLY A 21 -2.34 11.24 -8.83
N THR A 22 -2.70 11.34 -10.11
CA THR A 22 -3.45 10.29 -10.82
C THR A 22 -2.59 9.06 -11.08
N GLU A 23 -1.33 9.22 -11.47
CA GLU A 23 -0.38 8.11 -11.62
C GLU A 23 -0.09 7.43 -10.28
N HIS A 24 0.04 8.18 -9.19
CA HIS A 24 0.21 7.63 -7.85
C HIS A 24 -0.99 6.75 -7.46
N SER A 25 -2.22 7.23 -7.65
CA SER A 25 -3.43 6.43 -7.39
C SER A 25 -3.47 5.15 -8.21
N GLN A 26 -3.04 5.19 -9.47
CA GLN A 26 -2.96 4.03 -10.36
C GLN A 26 -1.90 3.02 -9.90
N ILE A 27 -0.72 3.50 -9.48
CA ILE A 27 0.35 2.68 -8.91
C ILE A 27 -0.14 1.98 -7.64
N CYS A 28 -0.81 2.71 -6.74
CA CYS A 28 -1.40 2.14 -5.52
C CYS A 28 -2.43 1.04 -5.83
N ARG A 29 -3.25 1.20 -6.87
CA ARG A 29 -4.27 0.20 -7.28
C ARG A 29 -3.65 -1.10 -7.78
N ILE A 30 -2.56 -1.04 -8.54
CA ILE A 30 -1.89 -2.24 -9.04
C ILE A 30 -1.00 -2.90 -7.97
N LEU A 31 -0.49 -2.13 -7.00
CA LEU A 31 0.42 -2.60 -5.97
C LEU A 31 -0.14 -3.76 -5.15
N LEU A 32 -1.41 -3.68 -4.75
CA LEU A 32 -2.08 -4.76 -4.03
C LEU A 32 -2.22 -6.02 -4.90
N GLY A 33 -2.54 -5.87 -6.19
CA GLY A 33 -2.61 -7.00 -7.12
C GLY A 33 -1.26 -7.70 -7.26
N LEU A 34 -0.18 -6.92 -7.40
CA LEU A 34 1.18 -7.45 -7.50
C LEU A 34 1.62 -8.22 -6.24
N ILE A 35 1.22 -7.73 -5.05
CA ILE A 35 1.57 -8.37 -3.77
C ILE A 35 0.78 -9.67 -3.56
N VAL A 36 -0.49 -9.73 -3.98
CA VAL A 36 -1.33 -10.93 -3.85
C VAL A 36 -0.73 -12.12 -4.61
N ASP A 37 -0.15 -11.86 -5.78
CA ASP A 37 0.49 -12.90 -6.60
C ASP A 37 1.94 -13.18 -6.20
N LEU A 38 2.48 -12.46 -5.22
CA LEU A 38 3.88 -12.59 -4.80
C LEU A 38 4.08 -13.85 -3.95
N ARG A 39 5.00 -14.71 -4.38
CA ARG A 39 5.49 -15.82 -3.57
C ARG A 39 6.56 -15.30 -2.61
N LEU A 40 6.22 -15.22 -1.34
CA LEU A 40 7.17 -14.78 -0.32
C LEU A 40 8.22 -15.87 -0.03
N PRO A 41 9.50 -15.49 0.12
CA PRO A 41 10.53 -16.40 0.58
C PRO A 41 10.20 -16.90 2.00
N GLY A 42 10.72 -18.06 2.40
CA GLY A 42 10.53 -18.58 3.76
C GLY A 42 9.14 -19.13 4.09
N GLY A 43 8.23 -19.24 3.13
CA GLY A 43 6.88 -19.79 3.35
C GLY A 43 5.93 -18.84 4.07
N HIS A 44 6.28 -17.55 4.16
CA HIS A 44 5.41 -16.54 4.77
C HIS A 44 4.10 -16.39 3.99
N PHE A 45 2.99 -16.27 4.72
CA PHE A 45 1.69 -16.00 4.10
C PHE A 45 1.63 -14.54 3.64
N PRO A 46 1.30 -14.27 2.36
CA PRO A 46 1.21 -12.91 1.84
C PRO A 46 0.12 -12.07 2.51
N ALA A 47 -0.80 -12.70 3.25
CA ALA A 47 -1.88 -12.03 3.96
C ALA A 47 -1.41 -10.90 4.88
N CYS A 48 -0.32 -11.08 5.65
CA CYS A 48 0.20 -10.03 6.51
C CYS A 48 0.76 -8.86 5.69
N LEU A 49 1.53 -9.15 4.63
CA LEU A 49 2.08 -8.11 3.75
C LEU A 49 0.96 -7.33 3.02
N ILE A 50 -0.08 -8.03 2.54
CA ILE A 50 -1.25 -7.41 1.93
C ILE A 50 -1.94 -6.46 2.92
N ARG A 51 -2.12 -6.88 4.18
CA ARG A 51 -2.72 -6.04 5.23
C ARG A 51 -1.89 -4.80 5.50
N VAL A 52 -0.57 -4.95 5.64
CA VAL A 52 0.35 -3.82 5.85
C VAL A 52 0.26 -2.82 4.71
N VAL A 53 0.38 -3.28 3.46
CA VAL A 53 0.34 -2.38 2.32
C VAL A 53 -1.04 -1.74 2.15
N ARG A 54 -2.12 -2.50 2.36
CA ARG A 54 -3.48 -1.94 2.33
C ARG A 54 -3.65 -0.83 3.34
N VAL A 55 -3.26 -1.05 4.60
CA VAL A 55 -3.46 -0.04 5.64
C VAL A 55 -2.58 1.19 5.43
N SER A 56 -1.36 1.03 4.88
CA SER A 56 -0.54 2.17 4.45
C SER A 56 -1.23 2.99 3.36
N LEU A 57 -1.84 2.34 2.38
CA LEU A 57 -2.58 3.03 1.31
C LEU A 57 -3.83 3.74 1.85
N ASP A 58 -4.58 3.10 2.75
CA ASP A 58 -5.77 3.67 3.37
C ASP A 58 -5.42 4.91 4.21
N PHE A 59 -4.34 4.82 5.01
CA PHE A 59 -3.83 5.96 5.78
C PHE A 59 -3.42 7.11 4.86
N LEU A 60 -2.62 6.84 3.82
CA LEU A 60 -2.19 7.85 2.85
C LEU A 60 -3.36 8.51 2.13
N TYR A 61 -4.39 7.74 1.77
CA TYR A 61 -5.57 8.28 1.10
C TYR A 61 -6.35 9.23 2.02
N LYS A 62 -6.57 8.81 3.28
CA LYS A 62 -7.28 9.63 4.27
C LYS A 62 -6.48 10.86 4.68
N SER A 63 -5.15 10.77 4.80
CA SER A 63 -4.29 11.89 5.20
C SER A 63 -4.23 13.01 4.16
N GLN A 64 -4.66 12.73 2.92
CA GLN A 64 -4.74 13.73 1.85
C GLN A 64 -6.04 14.54 1.87
N TYR A 65 -6.98 14.24 2.77
CA TYR A 65 -8.22 15.02 2.83
C TYR A 65 -7.93 16.47 3.25
N PRO A 66 -8.52 17.47 2.58
CA PRO A 66 -8.23 18.88 2.84
C PRO A 66 -8.68 19.34 4.23
N MET A 67 -9.65 18.63 4.82
CA MET A 67 -10.12 18.83 6.19
C MET A 67 -10.41 17.47 6.82
N HIS A 68 -10.12 17.35 8.10
CA HIS A 68 -10.41 16.15 8.88
C HIS A 68 -11.51 16.43 9.89
N SER A 69 -12.46 15.50 9.98
CA SER A 69 -13.40 15.41 11.09
C SER A 69 -12.82 14.53 12.20
N THR A 70 -13.45 14.53 13.38
CA THR A 70 -13.08 13.63 14.46
C THR A 70 -13.14 12.17 14.01
N GLU A 71 -14.13 11.78 13.19
CA GLU A 71 -14.21 10.42 12.66
C GLU A 71 -13.02 10.10 11.74
N THR A 72 -12.58 11.04 10.91
CA THR A 72 -11.44 10.79 10.00
C THR A 72 -10.13 10.66 10.78
N LEU A 73 -9.95 11.47 11.83
CA LEU A 73 -8.79 11.36 12.73
C LEU A 73 -8.78 10.04 13.50
N CYS A 74 -9.94 9.60 14.01
CA CYS A 74 -10.07 8.28 14.61
C CYS A 74 -9.70 7.17 13.62
N SER A 75 -10.19 7.25 12.38
CA SER A 75 -9.85 6.26 11.37
C SER A 75 -8.35 6.25 11.01
N LEU A 76 -7.68 7.41 10.98
CA LEU A 76 -6.23 7.47 10.76
C LEU A 76 -5.45 6.80 11.90
N ARG A 77 -5.90 6.97 13.15
CA ARG A 77 -5.32 6.27 14.30
C ARG A 77 -5.52 4.76 14.19
N ASP A 78 -6.73 4.32 13.85
CA ASP A 78 -7.03 2.89 13.69
C ASP A 78 -6.17 2.26 12.58
N ASP A 79 -5.92 3.00 11.49
CA ASP A 79 -5.01 2.56 10.43
C ASP A 79 -3.57 2.43 10.94
N LEU A 80 -3.08 3.38 11.74
CA LEU A 80 -1.75 3.29 12.35
C LEU A 80 -1.65 2.09 13.31
N GLU A 81 -2.65 1.85 14.16
CA GLU A 81 -2.67 0.70 15.06
C GLU A 81 -2.64 -0.62 14.29
N ARG A 82 -3.44 -0.74 13.22
CA ARG A 82 -3.44 -1.90 12.32
C ARG A 82 -2.11 -2.06 11.60
N PHE A 83 -1.45 -0.96 11.20
CA PHE A 83 -0.11 -1.01 10.63
C PHE A 83 0.89 -1.59 11.64
N HIS A 84 0.92 -1.05 12.85
CA HIS A 84 1.82 -1.52 13.92
C HIS A 84 1.57 -2.98 14.30
N ALA A 85 0.33 -3.45 14.27
CA ALA A 85 -0.01 -4.84 14.51
C ALA A 85 0.51 -5.81 13.43
N ASN A 86 0.78 -5.34 12.21
CA ASN A 86 1.20 -6.19 11.10
C ASN A 86 2.63 -5.88 10.58
N LYS A 87 3.31 -4.81 11.06
CA LYS A 87 4.61 -4.35 10.52
C LYS A 87 5.75 -5.36 10.64
N SER A 88 5.64 -6.36 11.52
CA SER A 88 6.67 -7.38 11.72
C SER A 88 7.03 -8.12 10.43
N ILE A 89 6.06 -8.32 9.53
CA ILE A 89 6.32 -8.97 8.23
C ILE A 89 7.33 -8.21 7.37
N LEU A 90 7.44 -6.88 7.54
CA LEU A 90 8.42 -6.08 6.80
C LEU A 90 9.84 -6.28 7.32
N LEU A 91 9.98 -6.60 8.61
CA LEU A 91 11.25 -6.97 9.24
C LEU A 91 11.62 -8.41 8.88
N ASP A 92 10.65 -9.33 8.95
CA ASP A 92 10.85 -10.75 8.61
C ASP A 92 11.32 -10.95 7.15
N LEU A 93 10.85 -10.07 6.25
CA LEU A 93 11.24 -10.06 4.83
C LEU A 93 12.49 -9.19 4.54
N ASP A 94 13.10 -8.58 5.56
CA ASP A 94 14.23 -7.65 5.44
C ASP A 94 13.98 -6.49 4.45
N ILE A 95 12.71 -6.06 4.32
CA ILE A 95 12.30 -4.99 3.39
C ILE A 95 12.59 -3.61 4.01
N CYS A 96 12.35 -3.48 5.31
CA CYS A 96 12.60 -2.26 6.07
C CYS A 96 13.16 -2.62 7.43
N GLN A 97 14.36 -2.12 7.73
CA GLN A 97 15.05 -2.44 8.98
C GLN A 97 14.60 -1.59 10.19
N ASN A 98 13.85 -0.51 9.97
CA ASN A 98 13.44 0.44 11.02
C ASN A 98 11.97 0.88 10.86
N PHE A 99 11.22 0.95 11.97
CA PHE A 99 9.84 1.50 12.05
C PHE A 99 9.52 2.11 13.40
#